data_AF-A0A7W0JDI9-F1
#
_entry.id   AF-A0A7W0JDI9-F1
#
_cell.length_a   1.000
_cell.length_b   1.000
_cell.length_c   1.000
_cell.angle_alpha   90.00
_cell.angle_beta   90.00
_cell.angle_gamma   90.00
#
_symmetry.space_group_name_H-M   'P 1'
#
loop_
_entity.id
_entity.type
_entity.pdbx_description
1 polymer ?
#
loop_
_entity_poly.entity_id
_entity_poly.type
_entity_poly.pdbx_seq_one_letter_code
_entity_poly.pdbx_strand_id
1 'polypeptide(L)' 'MATKFLINEKLHQEVSAIKEKGLSIEIEKRFEVIFRGRKIGLYVADLIIKGNVIVELKCCESLVGEHQAH' A
#
# COMPACT_ATOMS: atom_id res chain seq x y z
N MET A 1 -2.74 18.06 -3.05
CA MET A 1 -2.91 17.67 -4.46
C MET A 1 -1.62 17.10 -5.05
N ALA A 2 -0.45 17.72 -4.84
CA ALA A 2 0.85 17.22 -5.34
C ALA A 2 1.28 15.85 -4.76
N THR A 3 1.15 15.62 -3.45
CA THR A 3 1.62 14.37 -2.81
C THR A 3 0.90 13.12 -3.32
N LYS A 4 -0.42 13.21 -3.56
CA LYS A 4 -1.21 12.09 -4.08
C LYS A 4 -0.87 11.78 -5.55
N PHE A 5 -0.48 12.79 -6.32
CA PHE A 5 -0.03 12.61 -7.71
C PHE A 5 1.34 11.89 -7.77
N LEU A 6 2.29 12.31 -6.94
CA LEU A 6 3.63 11.70 -6.87
C LEU A 6 3.59 10.22 -6.41
N ILE A 7 2.68 9.89 -5.49
CA ILE A 7 2.49 8.50 -5.05
C ILE A 7 1.96 7.63 -6.19
N ASN A 8 1.04 8.12 -7.02
CA ASN A 8 0.53 7.37 -8.17
C ASN A 8 1.62 7.07 -9.21
N GLU A 9 2.49 8.03 -9.53
CA GLU A 9 3.60 7.79 -10.46
C GLU A 9 4.57 6.73 -9.92
N LYS A 10 4.89 6.79 -8.61
CA LYS A 10 5.73 5.79 -7.93
C LYS A 10 5.08 4.40 -7.95
N LEU A 11 3.77 4.33 -7.69
CA LEU A 11 2.99 3.10 -7.71
C LEU A 11 3.08 2.38 -9.05
N HIS A 12 2.95 3.10 -10.17
CA HIS A 12 3.07 2.53 -11.51
C HIS A 12 4.44 1.89 -11.77
N GLN A 13 5.52 2.52 -11.31
CA GLN A 13 6.88 1.99 -11.46
C GLN A 13 7.07 0.70 -10.65
N GLU A 14 6.67 0.69 -9.37
CA GLU A 14 6.80 -0.48 -8.49
C GLU A 14 5.96 -1.68 -8.99
N VAL A 15 4.73 -1.43 -9.43
CA VAL A 15 3.85 -2.46 -10.02
C VAL A 15 4.54 -3.15 -11.20
N SER A 16 5.19 -2.37 -12.07
CA SER A 16 5.86 -2.91 -13.25
C SER A 16 7.04 -3.80 -12.85
N ALA A 17 7.89 -3.34 -11.93
CA ALA A 17 9.03 -4.11 -11.41
C ALA A 17 8.61 -5.41 -10.70
N ILE A 18 7.49 -5.40 -9.97
CA ILE A 18 6.95 -6.58 -9.29
C ILE A 18 6.39 -7.59 -10.30
N LYS A 19 5.69 -7.12 -11.35
CA LYS A 19 5.16 -7.97 -12.43
C LYS A 19 6.27 -8.62 -13.24
N GLU A 20 7.36 -7.92 -13.52
CA GLU A 20 8.54 -8.48 -14.20
C GLU A 20 9.16 -9.65 -13.43
N LYS A 21 9.04 -9.66 -12.10
CA LYS A 21 9.46 -10.78 -11.23
C LYS A 21 8.45 -11.94 -11.19
N GLY A 22 7.36 -11.87 -11.95
CA GLY A 22 6.32 -12.91 -12.01
C GLY A 22 5.49 -13.05 -10.73
N LEU A 23 5.45 -12.02 -9.88
CA LEU A 23 4.69 -12.04 -8.63
C LEU A 23 3.26 -11.56 -8.86
N SER A 24 2.29 -12.23 -8.23
CA SER A 24 0.90 -11.77 -8.21
C SER A 24 0.76 -10.53 -7.34
N ILE A 25 -0.02 -9.56 -7.84
CA ILE A 25 -0.20 -8.25 -7.21
C ILE A 25 -1.66 -7.80 -7.30
N GLU A 26 -2.19 -7.29 -6.21
CA GLU A 26 -3.46 -6.56 -6.16
C GLU A 26 -3.16 -5.10 -5.81
N ILE A 27 -3.83 -4.15 -6.46
CA ILE A 27 -3.59 -2.70 -6.31
C ILE A 27 -4.80 -2.08 -5.62
N GLU A 28 -4.58 -1.16 -4.68
CA GLU A 28 -5.64 -0.45 -3.92
C GLU A 28 -6.66 -1.41 -3.25
N LYS A 29 -6.16 -2.53 -2.69
CA LYS A 29 -7.04 -3.54 -2.07
C LYS A 29 -7.69 -2.97 -0.82
N ARG A 30 -9.02 -3.15 -0.73
CA ARG A 30 -9.84 -2.65 0.36
C ARG A 30 -10.02 -3.70 1.44
N PHE A 31 -9.79 -3.31 2.69
CA PHE A 31 -10.00 -4.12 3.89
C PHE A 31 -11.01 -3.43 4.82
N GLU A 32 -11.96 -4.19 5.33
CA GLU A 32 -12.82 -3.70 6.41
C GLU A 32 -12.03 -3.65 7.71
N VAL A 33 -12.05 -2.50 8.38
CA VAL A 33 -11.45 -2.36 9.70
C VAL A 33 -12.53 -2.67 10.72
N ILE A 34 -12.37 -3.80 11.42
CA ILE A 34 -13.31 -4.28 12.43
C ILE A 34 -12.69 -4.10 13.82
N PHE A 35 -13.38 -3.37 14.70
CA PHE A 35 -13.01 -3.24 16.10
C PHE A 35 -14.18 -3.68 16.99
N ARG A 36 -13.91 -4.63 17.89
CA ARG A 36 -14.92 -5.22 18.80
C ARG A 36 -16.19 -5.69 18.05
N GLY A 37 -15.98 -6.38 16.92
CA GLY A 37 -17.07 -6.92 16.09
C GLY A 37 -17.86 -5.88 15.30
N ARG A 38 -17.47 -4.59 15.32
CA ARG A 38 -18.11 -3.52 14.55
C ARG A 38 -17.18 -3.02 13.46
N LYS A 39 -17.70 -2.86 12.24
CA LYS A 39 -16.98 -2.15 11.18
C LYS A 39 -16.83 -0.69 11.59
N ILE A 40 -15.58 -0.25 11.76
CA ILE A 40 -15.24 1.13 12.14
C ILE A 40 -14.59 1.92 11.00
N GLY A 41 -14.25 1.27 9.90
CA GLY A 41 -13.63 1.95 8.77
C GLY A 41 -13.29 1.06 7.60
N LEU A 42 -12.61 1.67 6.64
CA LEU A 42 -12.05 1.03 5.47
C LEU A 42 -10.58 1.40 5.39
N TYR A 43 -9.71 0.40 5.33
CA TYR A 43 -8.31 0.56 5.00
C TYR A 43 -8.11 0.19 3.53
N VAL A 44 -7.37 1.01 2.80
CA VAL A 44 -7.05 0.77 1.38
C VAL A 44 -5.55 0.64 1.30
N ALA A 45 -5.05 -0.57 1.05
CA ALA A 45 -3.64 -0.83 0.91
C ALA A 45 -3.19 -0.50 -0.50
N ASP A 46 -2.03 0.14 -0.67
CA ASP A 46 -1.52 0.48 -2.00
C ASP A 46 -1.32 -0.78 -2.85
N LEU A 47 -0.65 -1.79 -2.30
CA LEU A 47 -0.33 -3.05 -2.97
C LEU A 47 -0.44 -4.26 -2.04
N ILE A 48 -0.89 -5.39 -2.59
CA ILE A 48 -0.84 -6.71 -1.96
C ILE A 48 -0.07 -7.68 -2.86
N ILE A 49 1.04 -8.21 -2.37
CA ILE A 49 1.86 -9.18 -3.09
C ILE A 49 1.52 -10.58 -2.58
N LYS A 50 1.24 -11.51 -3.49
CA LYS A 50 0.92 -12.92 -3.20
C LYS A 50 -0.20 -13.14 -2.16
N GLY A 51 -1.06 -12.15 -1.97
CA GLY A 51 -2.16 -12.21 -1.00
C GLY A 51 -1.74 -12.15 0.48
N ASN A 52 -0.44 -12.01 0.79
CA ASN A 52 0.07 -12.12 2.16
C ASN A 52 1.05 -11.02 2.58
N VAL A 53 1.51 -10.17 1.66
CA VAL A 53 2.38 -9.03 1.97
C VAL A 53 1.68 -7.75 1.56
N ILE A 54 1.50 -6.84 2.52
CA ILE A 54 1.03 -5.47 2.28
C ILE A 54 2.26 -4.59 2.02
N VAL A 55 2.20 -3.77 0.96
CA VAL A 55 3.21 -2.74 0.68
C VAL A 55 2.53 -1.38 0.62
N GLU A 56 2.97 -0.48 1.50
CA GLU A 56 2.52 0.92 1.57
C GLU A 56 3.60 1.84 1.03
N LEU A 57 3.23 2.70 0.08
CA LEU A 57 4.14 3.65 -0.53
C LEU A 57 4.07 5.00 0.20
N LYS A 58 5.25 5.52 0.54
CA LYS A 58 5.37 6.87 1.09
C LYS A 58 6.30 7.70 0.23
N CYS A 59 5.86 8.91 -0.08
CA CYS A 59 6.70 9.93 -0.70
C CYS A 59 7.24 10.84 0.40
N CYS A 60 8.42 10.52 0.91
CA CYS A 60 9.12 11.26 1.95
C CYS A 60 10.63 11.16 1.77
N GLU A 61 11.38 12.13 2.27
CA GLU A 61 12.85 12.15 2.19
C GLU A 61 13.50 11.00 2.96
N SER A 62 12.88 10.59 4.06
CA SER A 62 13.33 9.45 4.87
C SER A 62 12.16 8.82 5.64
N LEU A 63 12.33 7.56 6.02
CA LEU A 63 11.41 6.89 6.94
C LEU A 63 11.77 7.28 8.39
N VAL A 64 10.79 7.81 9.11
CA VAL A 64 10.90 8.11 10.55
C VAL A 64 10.21 7.01 11.37
N GLY A 65 10.35 7.03 12.69
CA GLY A 65 9.81 6.00 13.58
C GLY A 65 8.30 5.81 13.41
N GLU A 66 7.56 6.89 13.19
CA GLU A 66 6.12 6.90 12.93
C GLU A 66 5.73 6.17 11.63
N HIS A 67 6.69 5.88 10.76
CA HIS A 67 6.49 5.11 9.54
C HIS A 67 6.78 3.63 9.71
N GLN A 68 7.36 3.21 10.84
CA GLN A 68 7.68 1.83 11.12
C GLN A 68 6.47 1.13 11.75
N ALA A 69 6.11 -0.03 11.21
CA ALA A 69 5.25 -0.97 11.92
C ALA A 69 6.10 -1.69 12.96
N HIS A 70 5.66 -1.65 14.23
CA HIS A 70 6.27 -2.36 15.35
C HIS A 70 5.51 -3.64 15.67
#